data_AF-A0A1M5ZSP2-F1
#
_entry.id   AF-A0A1M5ZSP2-F1
#
_cell.length_a   1.000
_cell.length_b   1.000
_cell.length_c   1.000
_cell.angle_alpha   90.00
_cell.angle_beta   90.00
_cell.angle_gamma   90.00
#
_symmetry.space_group_name_H-M   'P 1'
#
loop_
_entity.id
_entity.type
_entity.pdbx_description
1 polymer ?
#
loop_
_entity_poly.entity_id
_entity_poly.type
_entity_poly.pdbx_seq_one_letter_code
_entity_poly.pdbx_strand_id
1 'polypeptide(L)' 'MKAKIKQFIQDESGVTAIEYGILAAAMAAAIGVIFGSDGVFVTALKERFSSIADQITNTATPDSGE' A
#
# COMPACT_ATOMS: atom_id res chain seq x y z
N MET A 1 -42.64 1.42 -21.08
CA MET A 1 -42.26 2.42 -20.05
C MET A 1 -42.43 1.94 -18.62
N LYS A 2 -43.62 1.51 -18.18
CA LYS A 2 -43.85 1.06 -16.77
C LYS A 2 -42.87 -0.01 -16.27
N ALA A 3 -42.55 -1.00 -17.11
CA ALA A 3 -41.61 -2.07 -16.76
C ALA A 3 -40.16 -1.56 -16.54
N LYS A 4 -39.71 -0.59 -17.34
CA LYS A 4 -38.36 -0.01 -17.23
C LYS A 4 -38.20 0.85 -15.97
N ILE A 5 -39.24 1.60 -15.61
CA ILE A 5 -39.25 2.39 -14.36
C ILE A 5 -39.25 1.47 -13.14
N LYS A 6 -40.03 0.37 -13.17
CA LYS A 6 -40.01 -0.63 -12.10
C LYS A 6 -38.64 -1.30 -11.95
N GLN A 7 -38.01 -1.64 -13.07
CA GLN A 7 -36.68 -2.25 -13.10
C GLN A 7 -35.58 -1.31 -12.60
N PHE A 8 -35.70 -0.01 -12.89
CA PHE A 8 -34.81 1.03 -12.37
C PHE A 8 -34.97 1.25 -10.85
N ILE A 9 -36.20 1.22 -10.34
CA ILE A 9 -36.45 1.32 -8.89
C ILE A 9 -35.97 0.07 -8.12
N GLN A 10 -35.91 -1.07 -8.79
CA GLN A 10 -35.41 -2.34 -8.24
C GLN A 10 -33.90 -2.55 -8.47
N ASP A 11 -33.21 -1.58 -9.08
CA ASP A 11 -31.78 -1.69 -9.36
C ASP A 11 -30.97 -1.27 -8.12
N GLU A 12 -30.32 -2.23 -7.49
CA GLU A 12 -29.49 -2.03 -6.29
C GLU A 12 -28.01 -1.78 -6.64
N SER A 13 -27.64 -1.76 -7.93
CA SER A 13 -26.26 -1.58 -8.38
C SER A 13 -25.59 -0.30 -7.85
N GLY A 14 -26.38 0.77 -7.65
CA GLY A 14 -25.91 2.01 -7.03
C GLY A 14 -25.60 1.87 -5.53
N VAL A 15 -26.34 1.03 -4.81
CA VAL A 15 -26.08 0.73 -3.38
C VAL A 15 -24.82 -0.13 -3.25
N THR A 16 -24.66 -1.11 -4.15
CA THR A 16 -23.45 -1.95 -4.18
C THR A 16 -22.19 -1.14 -4.50
N ALA A 17 -22.29 -0.12 -5.36
CA ALA A 17 -21.17 0.78 -5.67
C ALA A 17 -20.68 1.59 -4.45
N ILE A 18 -21.57 1.97 -3.53
CA ILE A 18 -21.20 2.71 -2.31
C ILE A 18 -20.47 1.78 -1.32
N GLU A 19 -20.95 0.55 -1.15
CA GLU A 19 -20.34 -0.44 -0.25
C GLU A 19 -18.95 -0.86 -0.72
N TYR A 20 -18.82 -1.20 -2.01
CA TYR A 20 -17.51 -1.49 -2.60
C TYR A 20 -16.61 -0.25 -2.66
N GLY A 21 -17.18 0.95 -2.73
CA GLY A 21 -16.44 2.21 -2.63
C GLY A 21 -15.71 2.35 -1.29
N ILE A 22 -16.36 2.02 -0.18
CA ILE A 22 -15.74 2.06 1.16
C ILE A 22 -14.66 0.97 1.29
N LEU A 23 -14.94 -0.25 0.82
CA LEU A 23 -13.94 -1.32 0.80
C LEU A 23 -12.70 -0.95 -0.04
N ALA A 24 -12.91 -0.35 -1.21
CA ALA A 24 -11.84 0.13 -2.06
C ALA A 24 -11.02 1.23 -1.39
N ALA A 25 -11.66 2.19 -0.71
CA ALA A 25 -10.98 3.24 0.05
C ALA A 25 -10.16 2.67 1.21
N ALA A 26 -10.71 1.71 1.96
CA ALA A 26 -9.99 1.04 3.05
C ALA A 26 -8.77 0.27 2.53
N MET A 27 -8.91 -0.45 1.42
CA MET A 27 -7.79 -1.17 0.79
C MET A 27 -6.72 -0.20 0.28
N ALA A 28 -7.11 0.90 -0.36
CA ALA A 28 -6.18 1.92 -0.83
C ALA A 28 -5.40 2.56 0.33
N ALA A 29 -6.08 2.86 1.45
CA ALA A 29 -5.43 3.37 2.65
C ALA A 29 -4.43 2.36 3.24
N ALA A 30 -4.81 1.08 3.34
CA ALA A 30 -3.93 0.02 3.83
C ALA A 30 -2.68 -0.14 2.95
N ILE A 31 -2.86 -0.16 1.63
CA ILE A 31 -1.74 -0.22 0.67
C ILE A 31 -0.85 1.02 0.84
N GLY A 32 -1.42 2.21 0.99
CA GLY A 32 -0.68 3.45 1.21
C GLY A 32 0.18 3.43 2.49
N VAL A 33 -0.34 2.87 3.60
CA VAL A 33 0.40 2.75 4.87
C VAL A 33 1.53 1.74 4.76
N ILE A 34 1.34 0.64 4.04
CA ILE A 34 2.35 -0.41 3.91
C ILE A 34 3.44 0.00 2.93
N PHE A 35 3.03 0.44 1.73
CA PHE A 35 3.89 0.63 0.56
C PHE A 35 4.19 2.10 0.23
N GLY A 36 3.63 3.06 0.96
CA GLY A 36 3.98 4.47 0.82
C GLY A 36 5.48 4.72 1.02
N SER A 37 5.98 5.89 0.61
CA SER A 37 7.40 6.25 0.73
C SER A 37 7.94 6.17 2.16
N ASP A 38 7.05 6.42 3.12
CA ASP A 38 7.28 6.36 4.57
C ASP A 38 6.57 5.16 5.21
N GLY A 39 6.07 4.25 4.37
CA GLY A 39 5.38 3.05 4.80
C GLY A 39 6.32 2.04 5.44
N VAL A 40 5.78 1.21 6.32
CA VAL A 40 6.55 0.28 7.16
C VAL A 40 7.43 -0.65 6.31
N PHE A 41 6.91 -1.13 5.18
CA PHE A 41 7.65 -2.03 4.30
C PHE A 41 8.82 -1.33 3.62
N VAL A 42 8.61 -0.13 3.08
CA VAL A 42 9.65 0.63 2.37
C VAL A 42 10.76 1.07 3.34
N THR A 43 10.40 1.48 4.56
CA THR A 43 11.36 1.84 5.61
C THR A 43 12.21 0.64 6.01
N ALA A 44 11.60 -0.50 6.32
CA ALA A 44 12.34 -1.72 6.67
C ALA A 44 13.28 -2.19 5.55
N LEU A 45 12.84 -2.04 4.29
CA LEU A 45 13.67 -2.36 3.12
C LEU A 45 14.89 -1.43 3.03
N LYS A 46 14.70 -0.12 3.18
CA LYS A 46 15.79 0.88 3.19
C LYS A 46 16.79 0.61 4.30
N GLU A 47 16.32 0.36 5.52
CA GLU A 47 17.17 0.03 6.66
C GLU A 47 18.01 -1.22 6.40
N ARG A 48 17.40 -2.26 5.83
CA ARG A 48 18.12 -3.50 5.54
C ARG A 48 19.21 -3.29 4.49
N PHE A 49 18.93 -2.55 3.42
CA PHE A 49 19.93 -2.23 2.41
C PHE A 49 21.02 -1.29 2.94
N SER A 50 20.68 -0.32 3.80
CA SER A 50 21.67 0.53 4.48
C SER A 50 22.61 -0.33 5.31
N SER A 51 22.07 -1.24 6.12
CA SER A 51 22.88 -2.15 6.93
C SER A 51 23.84 -3.01 6.09
N ILE A 52 23.41 -3.47 4.91
CA ILE A 52 24.27 -4.20 3.99
C ILE A 52 25.37 -3.28 3.43
N ALA A 53 25.02 -2.06 3.01
CA ALA A 53 25.98 -1.08 2.50
C ALA A 53 27.04 -0.70 3.55
N ASP A 54 26.63 -0.54 4.80
CA ASP A 54 27.51 -0.24 5.93
C ASP A 54 28.48 -1.40 6.18
N GLN A 55 27.99 -2.64 6.16
CA GLN A 55 28.84 -3.83 6.29
C GLN A 55 29.88 -3.93 5.17
N ILE A 56 29.50 -3.64 3.93
CA ILE A 56 30.42 -3.62 2.79
C ILE A 56 31.48 -2.53 2.97
N THR A 57 31.07 -1.32 3.34
CA THR A 57 31.97 -0.16 3.51
C THR A 57 32.96 -0.38 4.66
N ASN A 58 32.48 -0.92 5.78
CA ASN A 58 33.32 -1.23 6.94
C ASN A 58 34.28 -2.38 6.67
N THR A 59 33.93 -3.33 5.78
CA THR A 59 34.85 -4.39 5.34
C THR A 59 35.88 -3.85 4.34
N ALA A 60 35.51 -2.88 3.51
CA ALA A 60 36.38 -2.26 2.51
C ALA A 60 37.38 -1.25 3.09
N THR A 61 37.12 -0.74 4.29
CA THR A 61 38.10 0.04 5.06
C THR A 61 38.88 -0.96 5.89
N PRO A 62 40.16 -1.27 5.57
CA PRO A 62 40.95 -2.15 6.42
C PRO A 62 40.95 -1.52 7.80
N ASP A 63 40.62 -2.31 8.81
CA ASP A 63 40.93 -2.00 10.19
C ASP A 63 42.43 -1.65 10.25
N SER A 64 42.74 -0.35 10.20
CA SER A 64 44.09 0.16 10.40
C SER A 64 44.34 0.21 11.91
N GLY A 65 44.18 -0.95 12.54
CA GLY A 65 44.45 -1.17 13.94
C GLY A 65 45.92 -0.87 14.22
N GLU A 66 46.12 0.19 14.99
CA GLU A 66 47.03 0.12 16.13
C GLU A 66 46.52 -0.93 17.13
#